data_AF-A0A947IG40-F1
#
_entry.id   AF-A0A947IG40-F1
#
_cell.length_a   1.000
_cell.length_b   1.000
_cell.length_c   1.000
_cell.angle_alpha   90.00
_cell.angle_beta   90.00
_cell.angle_gamma   90.00
#
_symmetry.space_group_name_H-M   'P 1'
#
loop_
_entity.id
_entity.type
_entity.pdbx_description
1 polymer ?
#
loop_
_entity_poly.entity_id
_entity_poly.type
_entity_poly.pdbx_seq_one_letter_code
_entity_poly.pdbx_strand_id
1 'polypeptide(L)'
;AEKRWSRLCESLGGRGVPSLDREFKRVHYGPVIEAFHRFASPAHLRELIEESAPPPASSRKRAGEAEAAAVAQFAARAKPFLEQAKRFGHGNRAVGGALGDFQAAANAVLALPAAGKWITWGRSKDAVAARQRLLRALPARRSLSEPLWRVLAGWLTIWAAGQLHTENGDSIAADRLDDWLLLDVLHETFRALGADNGEAWLEVEWVRGLTAHRRIAMTFDQRRRYLGMAKLLEEGIVQRVIGCNEYGGIVWFHRESFERLTEWLYVMRVVGLLMNPKLTRPERGRMATAAHNGFHQIEDIAAISEYQLERLRTLLGYFA
;
A
#
# COMPACT_ATOMS: atom_id res chain seq x y z
N ALA A 1 -29.48 -18.24 -5.53
CA ALA A 1 -29.55 -16.76 -5.49
C ALA A 1 -30.74 -16.27 -4.65
N GLU A 2 -31.91 -16.91 -4.70
CA GLU A 2 -33.14 -16.49 -3.99
C GLU A 2 -33.01 -16.27 -2.48
N LYS A 3 -32.39 -17.19 -1.73
CA LYS A 3 -32.19 -17.02 -0.27
C LYS A 3 -31.35 -15.80 0.13
N ARG A 4 -30.61 -15.20 -0.80
CA ARG A 4 -29.74 -14.04 -0.55
C ARG A 4 -30.48 -12.72 -0.77
N TRP A 5 -31.26 -12.63 -1.85
CA TRP A 5 -32.16 -11.50 -2.10
C TRP A 5 -33.28 -11.42 -1.06
N SER A 6 -33.80 -12.56 -0.59
CA SER A 6 -34.77 -12.61 0.51
C SER A 6 -34.25 -11.97 1.80
N ARG A 7 -32.99 -12.27 2.18
CA ARG A 7 -32.35 -11.66 3.36
C ARG A 7 -32.13 -10.16 3.20
N LEU A 8 -31.79 -9.70 2.00
CA LEU A 8 -31.68 -8.27 1.73
C LEU A 8 -33.05 -7.60 1.89
N CYS A 9 -34.10 -8.15 1.28
CA CYS A 9 -35.47 -7.63 1.40
C CYS A 9 -35.93 -7.56 2.87
N GLU A 10 -35.68 -8.61 3.65
CA GLU A 10 -35.95 -8.62 5.10
C GLU A 10 -35.17 -7.54 5.85
N SER A 11 -33.87 -7.36 5.57
CA SER A 11 -33.03 -6.35 6.23
C SER A 11 -33.39 -4.91 5.85
N LEU A 12 -33.88 -4.70 4.63
CA LEU A 12 -34.28 -3.38 4.15
C LEU A 12 -35.62 -2.98 4.75
N GLY A 13 -36.53 -3.95 4.98
CA GLY A 13 -37.80 -3.70 5.66
C GLY A 13 -38.64 -2.60 4.99
N GLY A 14 -38.57 -2.50 3.66
CA GLY A 14 -39.24 -1.45 2.88
C GLY A 14 -38.52 -0.10 2.81
N ARG A 15 -37.34 0.06 3.43
CA ARG A 15 -36.52 1.28 3.29
C ARG A 15 -35.94 1.38 1.87
N GLY A 16 -36.04 2.56 1.27
CA GLY A 16 -35.31 2.89 0.04
C GLY A 16 -33.81 3.04 0.33
N VAL A 17 -32.97 2.56 -0.59
CA VAL A 17 -31.51 2.64 -0.47
C VAL A 17 -30.86 3.22 -1.72
N PRO A 18 -29.74 3.95 -1.59
CA PRO A 18 -29.08 4.59 -2.73
C PRO A 18 -28.52 3.61 -3.77
N SER A 19 -28.15 2.40 -3.36
CA SER A 19 -27.65 1.34 -4.26
C SER A 19 -27.97 -0.05 -3.71
N LEU A 20 -28.76 -0.82 -4.46
CA LEU A 20 -29.08 -2.21 -4.12
C LEU A 20 -27.85 -3.13 -4.17
N ASP A 21 -26.91 -2.89 -5.10
CA ASP A 21 -25.67 -3.65 -5.20
C ASP A 21 -24.82 -3.51 -3.93
N ARG A 22 -24.68 -2.28 -3.44
CA ARG A 22 -23.89 -2.00 -2.23
C ARG A 22 -24.50 -2.64 -0.99
N GLU A 23 -25.81 -2.56 -0.83
CA GLU A 23 -26.51 -3.19 0.29
C GLU A 23 -26.48 -4.72 0.20
N PHE A 24 -26.58 -5.27 -1.02
CA PHE A 24 -26.36 -6.69 -1.25
C PHE A 24 -24.94 -7.10 -0.80
N LYS A 25 -23.90 -6.35 -1.21
CA LYS A 25 -22.51 -6.59 -0.80
C LYS A 25 -22.35 -6.54 0.72
N ARG A 26 -22.95 -5.56 1.41
CA ARG A 26 -22.92 -5.48 2.89
C ARG A 26 -23.50 -6.73 3.55
N VAL A 27 -24.67 -7.20 3.09
CA VAL A 27 -25.31 -8.41 3.65
C VAL A 27 -24.51 -9.67 3.29
N HIS A 28 -23.98 -9.74 2.05
CA HIS A 28 -23.29 -10.92 1.56
C HIS A 28 -21.90 -11.10 2.16
N TYR A 29 -21.12 -10.02 2.21
CA TYR A 29 -19.75 -9.97 2.70
C TYR A 29 -19.63 -9.50 4.16
N GLY A 30 -20.77 -9.34 4.86
CA GLY A 30 -20.81 -8.91 6.27
C GLY A 30 -19.76 -9.57 7.17
N PRO A 31 -19.59 -10.90 7.16
CA PRO A 31 -18.58 -11.55 8.00
C PRO A 31 -17.14 -11.13 7.70
N VAL A 32 -16.77 -10.91 6.42
CA VAL A 32 -15.41 -10.44 6.06
C VAL A 32 -15.25 -8.95 6.33
N ILE A 33 -16.30 -8.15 6.08
CA ILE A 33 -16.33 -6.71 6.40
C ILE A 33 -16.14 -6.48 7.89
N GLU A 34 -16.91 -7.17 8.74
CA GLU A 34 -16.84 -7.03 10.19
C GLU A 34 -15.49 -7.51 10.75
N ALA A 35 -14.96 -8.61 10.22
CA ALA A 35 -13.64 -9.09 10.62
C ALA A 35 -12.55 -8.08 10.24
N PHE A 36 -12.65 -7.46 9.06
CA PHE A 36 -11.75 -6.40 8.64
C PHE A 36 -11.89 -5.13 9.49
N HIS A 37 -13.12 -4.68 9.77
CA HIS A 37 -13.38 -3.52 10.63
C HIS A 37 -12.79 -3.69 12.03
N ARG A 38 -12.90 -4.89 12.63
CA ARG A 38 -12.23 -5.20 13.90
C ARG A 38 -10.71 -5.19 13.76
N PHE A 39 -10.18 -5.76 12.69
CA PHE A 39 -8.73 -5.84 12.46
C PHE A 39 -8.10 -4.46 12.20
N ALA A 40 -8.60 -3.73 11.20
CA ALA A 40 -8.14 -2.40 10.79
C ALA A 40 -8.68 -1.26 11.67
N SER A 41 -8.93 -1.54 12.97
CA SER A 41 -9.44 -0.53 13.89
C SER A 41 -8.38 0.54 14.19
N PRO A 42 -8.76 1.80 14.45
CA PRO A 42 -7.83 2.87 14.80
C PRO A 42 -6.91 2.50 15.98
N ALA A 43 -7.43 1.79 16.99
CA ALA A 43 -6.66 1.35 18.15
C ALA A 43 -5.54 0.39 17.76
N HIS A 44 -5.83 -0.62 16.92
CA HIS A 44 -4.82 -1.58 16.49
C HIS A 44 -3.73 -0.94 15.62
N LEU A 45 -4.12 0.03 14.77
CA LEU A 45 -3.14 0.75 13.94
C LEU A 45 -2.25 1.65 14.81
N ARG A 46 -2.80 2.34 15.81
CA ARG A 46 -2.01 3.16 16.76
C ARG A 46 -1.01 2.32 17.54
N GLU A 47 -1.45 1.18 18.05
CA GLU A 47 -0.57 0.25 18.77
C GLU A 47 0.61 -0.21 17.89
N LEU A 48 0.33 -0.58 16.63
CA LEU A 48 1.35 -1.01 15.69
C LEU A 48 2.32 0.10 15.31
N ILE A 49 1.83 1.29 14.97
CA ILE A 49 2.66 2.35 14.38
C ILE A 49 3.31 3.22 15.47
N GLU A 50 2.50 3.73 16.39
CA GLU A 50 2.87 4.78 17.34
C GLU A 50 3.41 4.18 18.64
N GLU A 51 2.69 3.26 19.26
CA GLU A 51 3.04 2.72 20.58
C GLU A 51 4.22 1.73 20.50
N SER A 52 4.39 1.06 19.36
CA SER A 52 5.57 0.23 19.10
C SER A 52 6.83 1.06 18.82
N ALA A 53 6.71 2.39 18.68
CA ALA A 53 7.86 3.24 18.50
C ALA A 53 8.72 3.27 19.77
N PRO A 54 10.03 3.02 19.66
CA PRO A 54 10.88 2.95 20.83
C PRO A 54 10.93 4.33 21.52
N PRO A 55 10.67 4.42 22.83
CA PRO A 55 10.81 5.68 23.53
C PRO A 55 12.29 6.11 23.52
N PRO A 56 12.57 7.43 23.55
CA PRO A 56 13.92 7.98 23.36
C PRO A 56 15.00 7.40 24.28
N ALA A 57 14.61 6.95 25.48
CA ALA A 57 15.51 6.43 26.52
C ALA A 57 15.50 4.89 26.68
N SER A 58 14.82 4.14 25.81
CA SER A 58 14.77 2.68 25.92
C SER A 58 16.08 2.01 25.50
N SER A 59 16.43 0.92 26.19
CA SER A 59 17.53 0.06 25.74
C SER A 59 17.16 -0.59 24.40
N ARG A 60 18.16 -0.74 23.51
CA ARG A 60 17.96 -1.26 22.15
C ARG A 60 17.31 -2.65 22.12
N LYS A 61 17.57 -3.48 23.13
CA LYS A 61 16.98 -4.82 23.27
C LYS A 61 15.47 -4.74 23.60
N ARG A 62 15.10 -3.94 24.61
CA ARG A 62 13.70 -3.75 25.04
C ARG A 62 12.85 -3.10 23.95
N ALA A 63 13.42 -2.16 23.20
CA ALA A 63 12.81 -1.57 22.01
C ALA A 63 12.48 -2.63 20.94
N GLY A 64 13.42 -3.52 20.63
CA GLY A 64 13.19 -4.59 19.66
C GLY A 64 12.16 -5.62 20.11
N GLU A 65 12.12 -5.95 21.40
CA GLU A 65 11.14 -6.85 21.99
C GLU A 65 9.72 -6.28 21.93
N ALA A 66 9.54 -4.99 22.24
CA ALA A 66 8.24 -4.31 22.15
C ALA A 66 7.72 -4.25 20.71
N GLU A 67 8.59 -3.90 19.75
CA GLU A 67 8.22 -3.84 18.33
C GLU A 67 7.83 -5.24 17.80
N ALA A 68 8.61 -6.26 18.13
CA ALA A 68 8.30 -7.64 17.75
C ALA A 68 6.98 -8.13 18.36
N ALA A 69 6.70 -7.77 19.62
CA ALA A 69 5.45 -8.09 20.30
C ALA A 69 4.25 -7.41 19.63
N ALA A 70 4.37 -6.12 19.27
CA ALA A 70 3.32 -5.38 18.56
C ALA A 70 3.02 -6.01 17.19
N VAL A 71 4.04 -6.38 16.42
CA VAL A 71 3.87 -7.07 15.13
C VAL A 71 3.20 -8.45 15.31
N ALA A 72 3.60 -9.21 16.33
CA ALA A 72 2.99 -10.51 16.61
C ALA A 72 1.50 -10.38 17.01
N GLN A 73 1.17 -9.40 17.85
CA GLN A 73 -0.22 -9.12 18.23
C GLN A 73 -1.07 -8.66 17.03
N PHE A 74 -0.53 -7.77 16.20
CA PHE A 74 -1.21 -7.30 15.00
C PHE A 74 -1.47 -8.44 14.00
N ALA A 75 -0.51 -9.35 13.83
CA ALA A 75 -0.69 -10.57 13.03
C ALA A 75 -1.75 -11.52 13.62
N ALA A 76 -1.76 -11.70 14.94
CA ALA A 76 -2.80 -12.50 15.59
C ALA A 76 -4.20 -11.92 15.35
N ARG A 77 -4.34 -10.58 15.37
CA ARG A 77 -5.60 -9.87 15.08
C ARG A 77 -6.01 -9.94 13.60
N ALA A 78 -5.06 -10.11 12.69
CA ALA A 78 -5.35 -10.31 11.26
C ALA A 78 -5.96 -11.70 10.96
N LYS A 79 -5.68 -12.70 11.80
CA LYS A 79 -6.06 -14.10 11.54
C LYS A 79 -7.56 -14.30 11.25
N PRO A 80 -8.51 -13.79 12.05
CA PRO A 80 -9.95 -13.97 11.77
C PRO A 80 -10.37 -13.34 10.44
N PHE A 81 -9.79 -12.19 10.09
CA PHE A 81 -10.02 -11.57 8.79
C PHE A 81 -9.50 -12.44 7.65
N LEU A 82 -8.28 -12.98 7.76
CA LEU A 82 -7.70 -13.84 6.73
C LEU A 82 -8.47 -15.16 6.56
N GLU A 83 -9.04 -15.71 7.63
CA GLU A 83 -9.91 -16.89 7.55
C GLU A 83 -11.20 -16.59 6.78
N GLN A 84 -11.84 -15.43 7.02
CA GLN A 84 -13.00 -15.00 6.24
C GLN A 84 -12.63 -14.67 4.79
N ALA A 85 -11.56 -13.89 4.58
CA ALA A 85 -11.06 -13.55 3.25
C ALA A 85 -10.74 -14.80 2.43
N LYS A 86 -10.16 -15.83 3.05
CA LYS A 86 -9.91 -17.11 2.38
C LYS A 86 -11.22 -17.80 1.97
N ARG A 87 -12.22 -17.81 2.87
CA ARG A 87 -13.52 -18.43 2.63
C ARG A 87 -14.30 -17.76 1.51
N PHE A 88 -14.34 -16.42 1.48
CA PHE A 88 -15.09 -15.65 0.50
C PHE A 88 -14.31 -15.42 -0.81
N GLY A 89 -12.98 -15.34 -0.73
CA GLY A 89 -12.09 -15.12 -1.88
C GLY A 89 -11.68 -16.39 -2.60
N HIS A 90 -12.00 -17.57 -2.05
CA HIS A 90 -11.50 -18.86 -2.54
C HIS A 90 -9.96 -18.94 -2.55
N GLY A 91 -9.32 -18.39 -1.51
CA GLY A 91 -7.87 -18.42 -1.36
C GLY A 91 -7.34 -19.86 -1.30
N ASN A 92 -6.28 -20.15 -2.05
CA ASN A 92 -5.69 -21.49 -2.17
C ASN A 92 -4.48 -21.70 -1.22
N ARG A 93 -3.93 -20.62 -0.64
CA ARG A 93 -2.82 -20.70 0.32
C ARG A 93 -3.30 -20.91 1.76
N ALA A 94 -2.46 -21.51 2.60
CA ALA A 94 -2.71 -21.61 4.04
C ALA A 94 -2.60 -20.23 4.72
N VAL A 95 -3.52 -19.94 5.66
CA VAL A 95 -3.56 -18.67 6.42
C VAL A 95 -2.26 -18.45 7.19
N GLY A 96 -1.66 -19.50 7.76
CA GLY A 96 -0.37 -19.39 8.48
C GLY A 96 0.77 -18.87 7.59
N GLY A 97 0.82 -19.28 6.32
CA GLY A 97 1.81 -18.77 5.37
C GLY A 97 1.59 -17.28 5.05
N ALA A 98 0.33 -16.86 4.89
CA ALA A 98 -0.03 -15.46 4.69
C ALA A 98 0.31 -14.59 5.92
N LEU A 99 0.15 -15.13 7.13
CA LEU A 99 0.50 -14.44 8.38
C LEU A 99 2.01 -14.23 8.54
N GLY A 100 2.85 -15.22 8.22
CA GLY A 100 4.31 -15.06 8.29
C GLY A 100 4.83 -14.00 7.32
N ASP A 101 4.29 -14.02 6.11
CA ASP A 101 4.49 -12.99 5.09
C ASP A 101 4.07 -11.60 5.60
N PHE A 102 2.93 -11.52 6.29
CA PHE A 102 2.38 -10.26 6.82
C PHE A 102 3.25 -9.69 7.94
N GLN A 103 3.76 -10.56 8.81
CA GLN A 103 4.74 -10.17 9.82
C GLN A 103 6.02 -9.62 9.17
N ALA A 104 6.51 -10.22 8.09
CA ALA A 104 7.67 -9.71 7.38
C ALA A 104 7.42 -8.31 6.79
N ALA A 105 6.23 -8.07 6.21
CA ALA A 105 5.83 -6.78 5.70
C ALA A 105 5.73 -5.72 6.82
N ALA A 106 5.07 -6.05 7.93
CA ALA A 106 4.93 -5.16 9.08
C ALA A 106 6.31 -4.78 9.66
N ASN A 107 7.19 -5.76 9.88
CA ASN A 107 8.56 -5.51 10.32
C ASN A 107 9.34 -4.59 9.36
N ALA A 108 9.18 -4.79 8.04
CA ALA A 108 9.85 -3.96 7.05
C ALA A 108 9.35 -2.50 7.08
N VAL A 109 8.05 -2.29 7.25
CA VAL A 109 7.44 -0.96 7.40
C VAL A 109 7.94 -0.26 8.67
N LEU A 110 7.92 -0.94 9.82
CA LEU A 110 8.40 -0.36 11.09
C LEU A 110 9.91 -0.09 11.08
N ALA A 111 10.67 -0.83 10.29
CA ALA A 111 12.11 -0.63 10.11
C ALA A 111 12.48 0.58 9.23
N LEU A 112 11.54 1.19 8.50
CA LEU A 112 11.80 2.29 7.56
C LEU A 112 12.54 3.49 8.20
N PRO A 113 12.13 4.04 9.37
CA PRO A 113 12.83 5.18 9.98
C PRO A 113 14.27 4.84 10.37
N ALA A 114 14.54 3.55 10.60
CA ALA A 114 15.83 3.01 10.92
C ALA A 114 16.48 2.29 9.72
N ALA A 115 16.07 2.56 8.48
CA ALA A 115 16.56 1.86 7.30
C ALA A 115 18.09 1.89 7.18
N GLY A 116 18.75 2.96 7.65
CA GLY A 116 20.23 3.03 7.70
C GLY A 116 20.91 1.95 8.56
N LYS A 117 20.18 1.29 9.49
CA LYS A 117 20.69 0.12 10.23
C LYS A 117 20.67 -1.16 9.38
N TRP A 118 19.74 -1.22 8.43
CA TRP A 118 19.42 -2.39 7.62
C TRP A 118 19.93 -2.30 6.18
N ILE A 119 20.39 -1.12 5.78
CA ILE A 119 20.86 -0.78 4.46
C ILE A 119 22.23 -0.11 4.61
N THR A 120 23.24 -0.70 3.98
CA THR A 120 24.57 -0.08 3.87
C THR A 120 24.60 0.73 2.59
N TRP A 121 24.43 2.04 2.73
CA TRP A 121 24.48 2.98 1.61
C TRP A 121 25.90 3.12 1.07
N GLY A 122 26.02 3.20 -0.26
CA GLY A 122 27.29 3.54 -0.90
C GLY A 122 27.70 5.00 -0.62
N ARG A 123 28.92 5.35 -1.06
CA ARG A 123 29.46 6.72 -0.95
C ARG A 123 29.29 7.56 -2.22
N SER A 124 28.72 6.99 -3.29
CA SER A 124 28.46 7.72 -4.53
C SER A 124 27.42 8.82 -4.31
N LYS A 125 27.44 9.85 -5.17
CA LYS A 125 26.43 10.92 -5.15
C LYS A 125 25.02 10.35 -5.22
N ASP A 126 24.80 9.37 -6.11
CA ASP A 126 23.52 8.67 -6.26
C ASP A 126 23.08 7.94 -4.99
N ALA A 127 24.00 7.28 -4.29
CA ALA A 127 23.65 6.57 -3.05
C ALA A 127 23.27 7.54 -1.93
N VAL A 128 23.93 8.71 -1.88
CA VAL A 128 23.57 9.80 -0.97
C VAL A 128 22.19 10.37 -1.32
N ALA A 129 21.92 10.62 -2.60
CA ALA A 129 20.63 11.11 -3.08
C ALA A 129 19.49 10.12 -2.81
N ALA A 130 19.72 8.83 -3.06
CA ALA A 130 18.78 7.74 -2.77
C ALA A 130 18.42 7.66 -1.28
N ARG A 131 19.41 7.83 -0.39
CA ARG A 131 19.20 7.91 1.05
C ARG A 131 18.40 9.15 1.42
N GLN A 132 18.74 10.31 0.85
CA GLN A 132 18.03 11.57 1.13
C GLN A 132 16.57 11.51 0.65
N ARG A 133 16.30 10.93 -0.51
CA ARG A 133 14.93 10.71 -0.99
C ARG A 133 14.10 9.89 0.00
N LEU A 134 14.66 8.79 0.51
CA LEU A 134 14.00 7.99 1.54
C LEU A 134 13.74 8.81 2.81
N LEU A 135 14.74 9.53 3.30
CA LEU A 135 14.60 10.33 4.53
C LEU A 135 13.62 11.49 4.39
N ARG A 136 13.49 12.10 3.20
CA ARG A 136 12.48 13.14 2.92
C ARG A 136 11.07 12.57 2.91
N ALA A 137 10.90 11.36 2.37
CA ALA A 137 9.61 10.69 2.34
C ALA A 137 9.16 10.18 3.71
N LEU A 138 10.05 10.05 4.70
CA LEU A 138 9.75 9.51 6.03
C LEU A 138 9.59 10.63 7.06
N PRO A 139 8.39 10.85 7.63
CA PRO A 139 8.22 11.72 8.77
C PRO A 139 9.11 11.30 9.94
N ALA A 140 9.64 12.29 10.68
CA ALA A 140 10.58 12.05 11.78
C ALA A 140 9.98 11.19 12.91
N ARG A 141 8.65 11.23 13.08
CA ARG A 141 7.91 10.42 14.05
C ARG A 141 7.02 9.42 13.35
N ARG A 142 6.90 8.24 13.94
CA ARG A 142 5.83 7.29 13.59
C ARG A 142 4.54 7.82 14.20
N SER A 143 3.73 8.48 13.38
CA SER A 143 2.41 8.96 13.81
C SER A 143 1.39 8.81 12.70
N LEU A 144 0.20 8.33 13.06
CA LEU A 144 -0.96 8.24 12.20
C LEU A 144 -1.63 9.60 11.98
N SER A 145 -1.10 10.70 12.52
CA SER A 145 -1.42 12.05 12.04
C SER A 145 -0.81 12.33 10.66
N GLU A 146 0.25 11.60 10.28
CA GLU A 146 0.93 11.76 9.00
C GLU A 146 0.33 10.84 7.93
N PRO A 147 0.02 11.35 6.72
CA PRO A 147 -0.54 10.55 5.63
C PRO A 147 0.30 9.31 5.28
N LEU A 148 1.64 9.43 5.34
CA LEU A 148 2.52 8.31 5.02
C LEU A 148 2.20 7.08 5.89
N TRP A 149 2.11 7.27 7.20
CA TRP A 149 1.91 6.17 8.13
C TRP A 149 0.50 5.61 8.05
N ARG A 150 -0.52 6.45 7.81
CA ARG A 150 -1.89 5.97 7.57
C ARG A 150 -1.96 5.09 6.32
N VAL A 151 -1.40 5.55 5.20
CA VAL A 151 -1.39 4.80 3.94
C VAL A 151 -0.61 3.49 4.09
N LEU A 152 0.58 3.49 4.74
CA LEU A 152 1.35 2.26 4.97
C LEU A 152 0.60 1.28 5.89
N ALA A 153 -0.06 1.78 6.94
CA ALA A 153 -0.85 0.96 7.85
C ALA A 153 -2.07 0.35 7.15
N GLY A 154 -2.82 1.16 6.38
CA GLY A 154 -3.93 0.68 5.54
C GLY A 154 -3.46 -0.34 4.52
N TRP A 155 -2.37 -0.06 3.82
CA TRP A 155 -1.77 -1.00 2.88
C TRP A 155 -1.40 -2.33 3.54
N LEU A 156 -0.79 -2.34 4.73
CA LEU A 156 -0.49 -3.58 5.45
C LEU A 156 -1.75 -4.42 5.68
N THR A 157 -2.85 -3.79 6.09
CA THR A 157 -4.10 -4.51 6.38
C THR A 157 -4.67 -5.22 5.15
N ILE A 158 -4.56 -4.59 3.98
CA ILE A 158 -5.01 -5.14 2.70
C ILE A 158 -4.05 -6.18 2.17
N TRP A 159 -2.76 -5.90 2.29
CA TRP A 159 -1.68 -6.77 1.83
C TRP A 159 -1.82 -8.19 2.36
N ALA A 160 -2.27 -8.34 3.61
CA ALA A 160 -2.51 -9.61 4.25
C ALA A 160 -3.48 -10.51 3.44
N ALA A 161 -4.55 -9.94 2.88
CA ALA A 161 -5.54 -10.69 2.10
C ALA A 161 -4.99 -11.16 0.75
N GLY A 162 -4.15 -10.33 0.10
CA GLY A 162 -3.52 -10.69 -1.18
C GLY A 162 -2.56 -11.88 -1.09
N GLN A 163 -2.07 -12.19 0.12
CA GLN A 163 -1.20 -13.35 0.33
C GLN A 163 -1.94 -14.69 0.35
N LEU A 164 -3.27 -14.71 0.30
CA LEU A 164 -4.06 -15.95 0.32
C LEU A 164 -4.13 -16.66 -1.04
N HIS A 165 -3.60 -16.03 -2.10
CA HIS A 165 -3.58 -16.56 -3.45
C HIS A 165 -2.13 -16.79 -3.92
N THR A 166 -1.82 -17.98 -4.42
CA THR A 166 -0.48 -18.33 -4.92
C THR A 166 -0.13 -17.66 -6.25
N GLU A 167 -1.13 -17.36 -7.08
CA GLU A 167 -1.00 -16.73 -8.40
C GLU A 167 -1.92 -15.51 -8.47
N ASN A 168 -1.46 -14.45 -9.15
CA ASN A 168 -2.23 -13.20 -9.36
C ASN A 168 -2.79 -12.52 -8.09
N GLY A 169 -2.19 -12.78 -6.93
CA GLY A 169 -2.67 -12.25 -5.64
C GLY A 169 -2.81 -10.72 -5.58
N ASP A 170 -2.04 -9.97 -6.37
CA ASP A 170 -2.12 -8.50 -6.44
C ASP A 170 -3.43 -8.03 -7.09
N SER A 171 -3.77 -8.57 -8.27
CA SER A 171 -5.01 -8.24 -9.00
C SER A 171 -6.23 -8.74 -8.24
N ILE A 172 -6.18 -9.97 -7.71
CA ILE A 172 -7.30 -10.52 -6.92
C ILE A 172 -7.50 -9.70 -5.65
N ALA A 173 -6.43 -9.30 -4.94
CA ALA A 173 -6.57 -8.44 -3.77
C ALA A 173 -7.24 -7.12 -4.12
N ALA A 174 -6.78 -6.45 -5.17
CA ALA A 174 -7.31 -5.16 -5.61
C ALA A 174 -8.79 -5.23 -6.03
N ASP A 175 -9.19 -6.27 -6.77
CA ASP A 175 -10.60 -6.46 -7.16
C ASP A 175 -11.49 -6.71 -5.94
N ARG A 176 -10.98 -7.46 -4.95
CA ARG A 176 -11.74 -7.79 -3.73
C ARG A 176 -11.87 -6.62 -2.76
N LEU A 177 -11.02 -5.60 -2.87
CA LEU A 177 -11.13 -4.38 -2.04
C LEU A 177 -12.49 -3.69 -2.20
N ASP A 178 -12.94 -3.54 -3.44
CA ASP A 178 -14.23 -2.92 -3.78
C ASP A 178 -15.40 -3.85 -3.50
N ASP A 179 -15.28 -5.12 -3.89
CA ASP A 179 -16.35 -6.10 -3.70
C ASP A 179 -16.69 -6.30 -2.23
N TRP A 180 -15.67 -6.34 -1.37
CA TRP A 180 -15.84 -6.50 0.06
C TRP A 180 -15.97 -5.18 0.80
N LEU A 181 -16.07 -4.03 0.11
CA LEU A 181 -16.25 -2.71 0.72
C LEU A 181 -15.15 -2.38 1.75
N LEU A 182 -13.94 -2.94 1.61
CA LEU A 182 -12.86 -2.74 2.60
C LEU A 182 -12.33 -1.31 2.58
N LEU A 183 -12.47 -0.62 1.45
CA LEU A 183 -12.05 0.76 1.28
C LEU A 183 -12.95 1.73 2.03
N ASP A 184 -14.24 1.41 2.18
CA ASP A 184 -15.15 2.18 3.04
C ASP A 184 -14.69 2.09 4.50
N VAL A 185 -14.33 0.89 4.94
CA VAL A 185 -13.82 0.66 6.29
C VAL A 185 -12.51 1.41 6.51
N LEU A 186 -11.58 1.38 5.55
CA LEU A 186 -10.34 2.15 5.65
C LEU A 186 -10.59 3.66 5.68
N HIS A 187 -11.53 4.15 4.87
CA HIS A 187 -11.91 5.56 4.87
C HIS A 187 -12.44 5.99 6.24
N GLU A 188 -13.35 5.22 6.84
CA GLU A 188 -13.86 5.45 8.19
C GLU A 188 -12.74 5.40 9.25
N THR A 189 -11.85 4.40 9.15
CA THR A 189 -10.69 4.28 10.03
C THR A 189 -9.76 5.48 9.91
N PHE A 190 -9.42 5.94 8.71
CA PHE A 190 -8.53 7.09 8.51
C PHE A 190 -9.14 8.38 9.05
N ARG A 191 -10.45 8.57 8.89
CA ARG A 191 -11.18 9.68 9.52
C ARG A 191 -11.12 9.61 11.05
N ALA A 192 -11.31 8.42 11.62
CA ALA A 192 -11.17 8.21 13.07
C ALA A 192 -9.72 8.34 13.58
N LEU A 193 -8.73 8.30 12.68
CA LEU A 193 -7.33 8.59 12.95
C LEU A 193 -6.98 10.09 12.75
N GLY A 194 -7.93 10.91 12.31
CA GLY A 194 -7.79 12.36 12.25
C GLY A 194 -7.62 12.96 10.86
N ALA A 195 -7.66 12.15 9.79
CA ALA A 195 -7.72 12.70 8.43
C ALA A 195 -9.07 13.37 8.17
N ASP A 196 -9.08 14.46 7.41
CA ASP A 196 -10.33 15.01 6.90
C ASP A 196 -10.94 14.10 5.82
N ASN A 197 -12.14 14.43 5.34
CA ASN A 197 -12.84 13.57 4.38
C ASN A 197 -12.14 13.50 3.01
N GLY A 198 -11.51 14.59 2.56
CA GLY A 198 -10.78 14.62 1.29
C GLY A 198 -9.43 13.90 1.40
N GLU A 199 -8.72 14.12 2.51
CA GLU A 199 -7.47 13.43 2.83
C GLU A 199 -7.69 11.92 2.95
N ALA A 200 -8.67 11.49 3.74
CA ALA A 200 -8.97 10.06 3.92
C ALA A 200 -9.31 9.40 2.58
N TRP A 201 -10.08 10.07 1.73
CA TRP A 201 -10.40 9.57 0.38
C TRP A 201 -9.14 9.39 -0.47
N LEU A 202 -8.28 10.41 -0.53
CA LEU A 202 -7.05 10.36 -1.31
C LEU A 202 -6.09 9.29 -0.78
N GLU A 203 -5.94 9.17 0.54
CA GLU A 203 -5.11 8.15 1.18
C GLU A 203 -5.59 6.72 0.90
N VAL A 204 -6.90 6.50 0.88
CA VAL A 204 -7.48 5.20 0.49
C VAL A 204 -7.21 4.89 -0.98
N GLU A 205 -7.28 5.88 -1.88
CA GLU A 205 -6.89 5.68 -3.29
C GLU A 205 -5.40 5.35 -3.43
N TRP A 206 -4.53 5.93 -2.59
CA TRP A 206 -3.12 5.50 -2.52
C TRP A 206 -2.97 4.06 -2.05
N VAL A 207 -3.68 3.64 -1.00
CA VAL A 207 -3.67 2.23 -0.54
C VAL A 207 -4.08 1.29 -1.67
N ARG A 208 -5.15 1.65 -2.39
CA ARG A 208 -5.65 0.88 -3.53
C ARG A 208 -4.60 0.77 -4.64
N GLY A 209 -4.04 1.90 -5.09
CA GLY A 209 -3.03 1.93 -6.15
C GLY A 209 -1.77 1.14 -5.79
N LEU A 210 -1.28 1.29 -4.56
CA LEU A 210 -0.13 0.53 -4.04
C LEU A 210 -0.40 -0.97 -3.91
N THR A 211 -1.65 -1.36 -3.67
CA THR A 211 -2.05 -2.77 -3.62
C THR A 211 -2.14 -3.37 -5.03
N ALA A 212 -2.85 -2.71 -5.95
CA ALA A 212 -3.05 -3.17 -7.32
C ALA A 212 -1.74 -3.38 -8.08
N HIS A 213 -0.75 -2.51 -7.82
CA HIS A 213 0.54 -2.53 -8.52
C HIS A 213 1.71 -2.89 -7.63
N ARG A 214 1.43 -3.62 -6.54
CA ARG A 214 2.40 -4.02 -5.53
C ARG A 214 3.66 -4.64 -6.12
N ARG A 215 3.53 -5.59 -7.05
CA ARG A 215 4.69 -6.22 -7.69
C ARG A 215 5.57 -5.19 -8.40
N ILE A 216 4.99 -4.25 -9.14
CA ILE A 216 5.75 -3.20 -9.84
C ILE A 216 6.47 -2.32 -8.81
N ALA A 217 5.76 -1.89 -7.76
CA ALA A 217 6.29 -1.07 -6.68
C ALA A 217 7.45 -1.76 -5.93
N MET A 218 7.31 -3.04 -5.58
CA MET A 218 8.27 -3.76 -4.75
C MET A 218 9.45 -4.34 -5.52
N THR A 219 9.26 -4.73 -6.78
CA THR A 219 10.29 -5.47 -7.54
C THR A 219 11.06 -4.62 -8.53
N PHE A 220 10.71 -3.32 -8.68
CA PHE A 220 11.27 -2.36 -9.64
C PHE A 220 12.55 -2.87 -10.33
N ASP A 221 12.34 -3.46 -11.50
CA ASP A 221 13.36 -4.11 -12.31
C ASP A 221 13.93 -3.09 -13.28
N GLN A 222 15.24 -2.87 -13.23
CA GLN A 222 15.90 -1.94 -14.14
C GLN A 222 15.65 -2.25 -15.62
N ARG A 223 15.49 -3.52 -15.99
CA ARG A 223 15.24 -3.92 -17.39
C ARG A 223 13.82 -3.64 -17.85
N ARG A 224 12.85 -3.63 -16.94
CA ARG A 224 11.41 -3.54 -17.26
C ARG A 224 10.75 -2.30 -16.70
N ARG A 225 11.51 -1.39 -16.08
CA ARG A 225 10.97 -0.22 -15.37
C ARG A 225 10.11 0.68 -16.24
N TYR A 226 10.50 0.91 -17.50
CA TYR A 226 9.77 1.80 -18.39
C TYR A 226 8.46 1.16 -18.84
N LEU A 227 8.50 -0.11 -19.24
CA LEU A 227 7.29 -0.88 -19.55
C LEU A 227 6.35 -1.00 -18.34
N GLY A 228 6.91 -1.25 -17.15
CA GLY A 228 6.15 -1.32 -15.90
C GLY A 228 5.49 0.01 -15.55
N MET A 229 6.19 1.13 -15.73
CA MET A 229 5.64 2.47 -15.54
C MET A 229 4.59 2.83 -16.59
N ALA A 230 4.82 2.50 -17.86
CA ALA A 230 3.84 2.74 -18.92
C ALA A 230 2.52 2.00 -18.65
N LYS A 231 2.60 0.74 -18.23
CA LYS A 231 1.44 -0.05 -17.80
C LYS A 231 0.77 0.54 -16.55
N LEU A 232 1.56 0.99 -15.57
CA LEU A 232 1.03 1.64 -14.38
C LEU A 232 0.21 2.89 -14.76
N LEU A 233 0.67 3.68 -15.73
CA LEU A 233 0.00 4.90 -16.19
C LEU A 233 -1.29 4.66 -17.00
N GLU A 234 -1.52 3.44 -17.48
CA GLU A 234 -2.79 3.05 -18.13
C GLU A 234 -3.93 2.86 -17.13
N GLU A 235 -3.58 2.69 -15.86
CA GLU A 235 -4.52 2.27 -14.84
C GLU A 235 -5.30 3.48 -14.33
N GLY A 236 -6.64 3.39 -14.41
CA GLY A 236 -7.51 4.50 -14.03
C GLY A 236 -7.32 4.95 -12.58
N ILE A 237 -6.94 4.04 -11.68
CA ILE A 237 -6.57 4.40 -10.31
C ILE A 237 -5.31 5.27 -10.26
N VAL A 238 -4.29 4.92 -11.04
CA VAL A 238 -3.04 5.68 -11.09
C VAL A 238 -3.29 7.06 -11.69
N GLN A 239 -4.06 7.14 -12.77
CA GLN A 239 -4.44 8.40 -13.41
C GLN A 239 -5.19 9.33 -12.45
N ARG A 240 -6.07 8.79 -11.58
CA ARG A 240 -6.73 9.59 -10.53
C ARG A 240 -5.76 10.13 -9.50
N VAL A 241 -4.86 9.31 -8.96
CA VAL A 241 -3.92 9.78 -7.91
C VAL A 241 -2.88 10.76 -8.43
N ILE A 242 -2.51 10.69 -9.71
CA ILE A 242 -1.63 11.70 -10.35
C ILE A 242 -2.39 12.92 -10.87
N GLY A 243 -3.72 12.96 -10.72
CA GLY A 243 -4.55 14.10 -11.10
C GLY A 243 -4.60 14.34 -12.62
N CYS A 244 -4.84 13.29 -13.40
CA CYS A 244 -5.06 13.42 -14.83
C CYS A 244 -6.33 14.24 -15.15
N ASN A 245 -6.20 15.20 -16.06
CA ASN A 245 -7.31 16.02 -16.57
C ASN A 245 -7.18 16.19 -18.08
N GLU A 246 -8.31 16.21 -18.79
CA GLU A 246 -8.34 16.42 -20.23
C GLU A 246 -8.63 17.89 -20.56
N TYR A 247 -7.80 18.50 -21.41
CA TYR A 247 -8.02 19.84 -21.94
C TYR A 247 -7.57 19.91 -23.39
N GLY A 248 -8.48 20.32 -24.29
CA GLY A 248 -8.19 20.44 -25.72
C GLY A 248 -7.79 19.11 -26.39
N GLY A 249 -8.33 17.97 -25.92
CA GLY A 249 -7.98 16.64 -26.41
C GLY A 249 -6.63 16.10 -25.93
N ILE A 250 -5.98 16.79 -24.99
CA ILE A 250 -4.71 16.36 -24.38
C ILE A 250 -4.96 16.04 -22.91
N VAL A 251 -4.50 14.87 -22.47
CA VAL A 251 -4.54 14.45 -21.06
C VAL A 251 -3.26 14.89 -20.36
N TRP A 252 -3.40 15.80 -19.40
CA TRP A 252 -2.33 16.34 -18.57
C TRP A 252 -2.39 15.73 -17.18
N PHE A 253 -1.25 15.52 -16.54
CA PHE A 253 -1.21 15.09 -15.14
C PHE A 253 -0.45 16.10 -14.27
N HIS A 254 -0.74 16.11 -12.97
CA HIS A 254 -0.13 17.05 -12.05
C HIS A 254 1.28 16.61 -11.68
N ARG A 255 2.27 17.48 -11.93
CA ARG A 255 3.69 17.23 -11.64
C ARG A 255 3.91 16.74 -10.21
N GLU A 256 3.42 17.48 -9.21
CA GLU A 256 3.69 17.17 -7.80
C GLU A 256 3.03 15.84 -7.39
N SER A 257 1.89 15.51 -7.98
CA SER A 257 1.21 14.24 -7.73
C SER A 257 1.96 13.06 -8.36
N PHE A 258 2.59 13.26 -9.52
CA PHE A 258 3.45 12.26 -10.13
C PHE A 258 4.76 12.06 -9.36
N GLU A 259 5.39 13.15 -8.88
CA GLU A 259 6.56 13.06 -7.98
C GLU A 259 6.20 12.33 -6.68
N ARG A 260 4.99 12.55 -6.15
CA ARG A 260 4.48 11.80 -4.99
C ARG A 260 4.27 10.31 -5.30
N LEU A 261 3.77 9.96 -6.50
CA LEU A 261 3.66 8.56 -6.94
C LEU A 261 5.04 7.88 -6.95
N THR A 262 6.05 8.49 -7.56
CA THR A 262 7.38 7.90 -7.65
C THR A 262 8.05 7.81 -6.26
N GLU A 263 7.80 8.77 -5.36
CA GLU A 263 8.20 8.67 -3.95
C GLU A 263 7.57 7.45 -3.27
N TRP A 264 6.25 7.26 -3.41
CA TRP A 264 5.54 6.11 -2.88
C TRP A 264 6.09 4.79 -3.42
N LEU A 265 6.29 4.70 -4.74
CA LEU A 265 6.87 3.51 -5.36
C LEU A 265 8.30 3.24 -4.86
N TYR A 266 9.09 4.28 -4.61
CA TYR A 266 10.42 4.14 -4.03
C TYR A 266 10.39 3.65 -2.57
N VAL A 267 9.48 4.17 -1.73
CA VAL A 267 9.27 3.67 -0.36
C VAL A 267 8.88 2.18 -0.40
N MET A 268 7.92 1.81 -1.25
CA MET A 268 7.49 0.42 -1.41
C MET A 268 8.60 -0.49 -1.93
N ARG A 269 9.49 0.03 -2.78
CA ARG A 269 10.68 -0.69 -3.22
C ARG A 269 11.62 -0.97 -2.05
N VAL A 270 11.87 0.00 -1.19
CA VAL A 270 12.70 -0.17 0.01
C VAL A 270 12.05 -1.19 0.96
N VAL A 271 10.73 -1.15 1.18
CA VAL A 271 10.00 -2.17 1.94
C VAL A 271 10.26 -3.55 1.35
N GLY A 272 10.10 -3.73 0.03
CA GLY A 272 10.37 -5.02 -0.65
C GLY A 272 11.81 -5.52 -0.48
N LEU A 273 12.80 -4.62 -0.43
CA LEU A 273 14.20 -4.98 -0.17
C LEU A 273 14.43 -5.42 1.28
N LEU A 274 13.77 -4.77 2.24
CA LEU A 274 13.86 -5.13 3.67
C LEU A 274 13.18 -6.46 3.97
N MET A 275 12.08 -6.76 3.26
CA MET A 275 11.35 -8.03 3.35
C MET A 275 12.13 -9.23 2.82
N ASN A 276 13.14 -9.02 1.97
CA ASN A 276 13.90 -10.12 1.38
C ASN A 276 15.05 -10.56 2.32
N PRO A 277 14.94 -11.72 2.99
CA PRO A 277 15.95 -12.18 3.93
C PRO A 277 17.25 -12.62 3.24
N LYS A 278 17.21 -12.88 1.92
CA LYS A 278 18.38 -13.32 1.14
C LYS A 278 19.33 -12.17 0.79
N LEU A 279 18.86 -10.91 0.89
CA LEU A 279 19.67 -9.75 0.54
C LEU A 279 20.49 -9.27 1.75
N THR A 280 21.79 -9.16 1.54
CA THR A 280 22.72 -8.52 2.47
C THR A 280 22.49 -7.00 2.55
N ARG A 281 22.94 -6.36 3.64
CA ARG A 281 22.79 -4.89 3.81
C ARG A 281 23.42 -4.08 2.66
N PRO A 282 24.60 -4.44 2.13
CA PRO A 282 25.17 -3.74 0.96
C PRO A 282 24.38 -3.97 -0.32
N GLU A 283 23.84 -5.18 -0.55
CA GLU A 283 22.98 -5.45 -1.72
C GLU A 283 21.71 -4.60 -1.68
N ARG A 284 21.06 -4.50 -0.52
CA ARG A 284 19.90 -3.60 -0.33
C ARG A 284 20.27 -2.15 -0.69
N GLY A 285 21.45 -1.68 -0.28
CA GLY A 285 21.91 -0.33 -0.59
C GLY A 285 22.16 -0.09 -2.08
N ARG A 286 22.81 -1.05 -2.76
CA ARG A 286 23.00 -1.00 -4.21
C ARG A 286 21.66 -1.00 -4.96
N MET A 287 20.75 -1.89 -4.57
CA MET A 287 19.43 -2.02 -5.22
C MET A 287 18.51 -0.82 -4.95
N ALA A 288 18.55 -0.24 -3.75
CA ALA A 288 17.84 1.00 -3.45
C ALA A 288 18.38 2.16 -4.29
N THR A 289 19.71 2.30 -4.40
CA THR A 289 20.35 3.31 -5.25
C THR A 289 19.96 3.13 -6.72
N ALA A 290 20.00 1.90 -7.21
CA ALA A 290 19.58 1.53 -8.56
C ALA A 290 18.10 1.88 -8.86
N ALA A 291 17.21 1.69 -7.88
CA ALA A 291 15.81 2.05 -8.00
C ALA A 291 15.61 3.58 -8.00
N HIS A 292 16.29 4.30 -7.10
CA HIS A 292 16.28 5.76 -7.07
C HIS A 292 16.65 6.35 -8.44
N ASN A 293 17.76 5.91 -9.02
CA ASN A 293 18.21 6.38 -10.34
C ASN A 293 17.16 6.08 -11.42
N GLY A 294 16.48 4.93 -11.34
CA GLY A 294 15.42 4.60 -12.29
C GLY A 294 14.17 5.47 -12.16
N PHE A 295 13.75 5.80 -10.95
CA PHE A 295 12.64 6.74 -10.75
C PHE A 295 13.01 8.16 -11.16
N HIS A 296 14.24 8.61 -10.87
CA HIS A 296 14.73 9.92 -11.33
C HIS A 296 14.71 10.02 -12.86
N GLN A 297 15.16 8.98 -13.56
CA GLN A 297 15.10 8.95 -15.03
C GLN A 297 13.66 9.01 -15.57
N ILE A 298 12.71 8.37 -14.88
CA ILE A 298 11.29 8.46 -15.24
C ILE A 298 10.75 9.88 -15.00
N GLU A 299 11.15 10.54 -13.91
CA GLU A 299 10.81 11.94 -13.61
C GLU A 299 11.37 12.90 -14.67
N ASP A 300 12.61 12.68 -15.13
CA ASP A 300 13.21 13.45 -16.22
C ASP A 300 12.43 13.27 -17.53
N ILE A 301 12.01 12.04 -17.86
CA ILE A 301 11.16 11.75 -19.03
C ILE A 301 9.78 12.42 -18.89
N ALA A 302 9.20 12.43 -17.68
CA ALA A 302 7.95 13.14 -17.41
C ALA A 302 8.06 14.64 -17.65
N ALA A 303 9.18 15.27 -17.25
CA ALA A 303 9.44 16.67 -17.56
C ALA A 303 9.58 16.91 -19.08
N ILE A 304 10.28 16.02 -19.81
CA ILE A 304 10.41 16.10 -21.28
C ILE A 304 9.07 15.91 -21.99
N SER A 305 8.17 15.11 -21.41
CA SER A 305 6.80 14.95 -21.90
C SER A 305 5.91 16.17 -21.65
N GLU A 306 6.42 17.18 -20.96
CA GLU A 306 5.66 18.35 -20.50
C GLU A 306 4.45 17.95 -19.66
N TYR A 307 4.56 16.84 -18.93
CA TYR A 307 3.49 16.25 -18.11
C TYR A 307 2.21 15.89 -18.89
N GLN A 308 2.36 15.53 -20.17
CA GLN A 308 1.28 14.96 -20.98
C GLN A 308 1.32 13.43 -20.90
N LEU A 309 0.19 12.82 -20.54
CA LEU A 309 0.10 11.38 -20.25
C LEU A 309 0.50 10.52 -21.46
N GLU A 310 -0.10 10.78 -22.61
CA GLU A 310 0.15 9.98 -23.82
C GLU A 310 1.60 10.16 -24.32
N ARG A 311 2.13 11.39 -24.28
CA ARG A 311 3.52 11.66 -24.64
C ARG A 311 4.49 10.95 -23.70
N LEU A 312 4.23 10.97 -22.39
CA LEU A 312 5.02 10.23 -21.41
C LEU A 312 5.00 8.72 -21.72
N ARG A 313 3.81 8.15 -21.96
CA ARG A 313 3.67 6.72 -22.30
C ARG A 313 4.44 6.35 -23.56
N THR A 314 4.35 7.17 -24.60
CA THR A 314 5.14 7.01 -25.84
C THR A 314 6.64 7.03 -25.55
N LEU A 315 7.13 8.04 -24.82
CA LEU A 315 8.56 8.14 -24.49
C LEU A 315 9.04 6.96 -23.65
N LEU A 316 8.27 6.51 -22.65
CA LEU A 316 8.59 5.31 -21.87
C LEU A 316 8.63 4.06 -22.75
N GLY A 317 7.73 3.94 -23.73
CA GLY A 317 7.73 2.85 -24.71
C GLY A 317 8.96 2.83 -25.60
N TYR A 318 9.53 3.99 -25.95
CA TYR A 318 10.78 4.08 -26.71
C TYR A 318 12.01 3.59 -25.93
N PHE A 319 12.00 3.70 -24.59
CA PHE A 319 13.09 3.26 -23.74
C PHE A 319 12.94 1.82 -23.20
N ALA A 320 11.78 1.19 -23.41
CA ALA A 320 11.43 -0.15 -22.94
C ALA A 320 12.02 -1.26 -23.83
#